data_AF-A0A915LEJ0-F1
#
_entry.id   AF-A0A915LEJ0-F1
#
_cell.length_a   1.000
_cell.length_b   1.000
_cell.length_c   1.000
_cell.angle_alpha   90.00
_cell.angle_beta   90.00
_cell.angle_gamma   90.00
#
_symmetry.space_group_name_H-M   'P 1'
#
loop_
_entity.id
_entity.type
_entity.pdbx_description
1 polymer ?
#
loop_
_entity_poly.entity_id
_entity_poly.type
_entity_poly.pdbx_seq_one_letter_code
_entity_poly.pdbx_strand_id
1 'polypeptide(L)'
;MDRVGAGAFGEVYRVRGANNQVYALKTEHCDAEHNVLMMDVTVLQDAGRQQFKHFAKIIESGRYIYMIVEMTSAGIPWRRIQNMSELGEQKRRVHALEPGMVRDLFNGCPPEYGRKLLS
;
A
#
# COMPACT_ATOMS: atom_id res chain seq x y z
N MET A 1 7.10 18.00 -9.61
CA MET A 1 6.46 16.74 -9.16
C MET A 1 6.05 16.03 -10.42
N ASP A 2 6.58 14.84 -10.65
CA ASP A 2 6.42 14.14 -11.93
C ASP A 2 5.56 12.91 -11.72
N ARG A 3 4.50 12.75 -12.51
CA ARG A 3 3.70 11.53 -12.45
C ARG A 3 4.52 10.34 -12.95
N VAL A 4 4.52 9.25 -12.18
CA VAL A 4 5.25 8.02 -12.50
C VAL A 4 4.34 6.80 -12.67
N GLY A 5 3.07 6.90 -12.27
CA GLY A 5 2.09 5.84 -12.48
C GLY A 5 0.65 6.31 -12.26
N ALA A 6 -0.28 5.59 -12.85
CA ALA A 6 -1.73 5.80 -12.76
C ALA A 6 -2.42 4.46 -12.54
N GLY A 7 -3.52 4.44 -11.81
CA GLY A 7 -4.30 3.23 -11.54
C GLY A 7 -5.75 3.54 -11.20
N ALA A 8 -6.55 2.50 -10.99
CA ALA A 8 -8.01 2.63 -10.81
C ALA A 8 -8.43 3.49 -9.60
N PHE A 9 -7.56 3.67 -8.61
CA PHE A 9 -7.88 4.38 -7.35
C PHE A 9 -7.20 5.75 -7.26
N GLY A 10 -6.25 6.04 -8.16
CA GLY A 10 -5.50 7.28 -8.14
C GLY A 10 -4.10 7.15 -8.72
N GLU A 11 -3.29 8.17 -8.47
CA GLU A 11 -2.04 8.42 -9.17
C GLU A 11 -0.84 8.30 -8.23
N VAL A 12 0.33 7.99 -8.82
CA VAL A 12 1.63 7.96 -8.13
C VAL A 12 2.56 8.98 -8.76
N TYR A 13 3.20 9.78 -7.91
CA TYR A 13 4.10 10.84 -8.29
C TYR A 13 5.47 10.66 -7.64
N ARG A 14 6.52 11.03 -8.37
CA ARG A 14 7.86 11.23 -7.83
C ARG A 14 7.92 12.57 -7.12
N VAL A 15 8.29 12.55 -5.84
CA VAL A 15 8.47 13.74 -5.00
C VAL A 15 9.88 13.76 -4.41
N ARG A 16 10.37 14.93 -4.02
CA ARG A 16 11.70 15.14 -3.47
C ARG A 16 11.59 15.80 -2.09
N GLY A 17 12.24 15.22 -1.09
CA GLY A 17 12.31 15.77 0.26
C GLY A 17 13.40 16.84 0.43
N ALA A 18 13.50 17.42 1.63
CA ALA A 18 14.40 18.53 1.94
C ALA A 18 15.89 18.20 1.73
N ASN A 19 16.28 16.94 1.87
CA ASN A 19 17.65 16.44 1.68
C ASN A 19 17.93 15.93 0.26
N ASN A 20 17.13 16.35 -0.73
CA ASN A 20 17.15 15.83 -2.10
C ASN A 20 16.82 14.33 -2.26
N GLN A 21 16.45 13.62 -1.18
CA GLN A 21 15.99 12.24 -1.27
C GLN A 21 14.70 12.16 -2.08
N VAL A 22 14.61 11.13 -2.92
CA VAL A 22 13.44 10.89 -3.79
C VAL A 22 12.51 9.87 -3.14
N TYR A 23 11.21 10.13 -3.24
CA TYR A 23 10.12 9.31 -2.70
C TYR A 23 9.00 9.14 -3.74
N ALA A 24 8.10 8.20 -3.46
CA ALA A 24 6.85 8.04 -4.18
C ALA A 24 5.69 8.57 -3.33
N LEU A 25 4.92 9.51 -3.87
CA LEU A 25 3.66 10.01 -3.32
C LEU A 25 2.52 9.33 -4.05
N LYS A 26 1.77 8.49 -3.35
CA LYS A 26 0.53 7.90 -3.86
C LYS A 26 -0.65 8.72 -3.36
N THR A 27 -1.62 8.96 -4.24
CA THR A 27 -2.84 9.73 -3.98
C THR A 27 -4.08 8.91 -4.35
N GLU A 28 -5.22 9.23 -3.77
CA GLU A 28 -6.53 8.75 -4.21
C GLU A 28 -7.45 9.90 -4.62
N HIS A 29 -8.44 9.58 -5.45
CA HIS A 29 -9.44 10.53 -5.92
C HIS A 29 -10.35 10.96 -4.77
N CYS A 30 -10.43 12.27 -4.49
CA CYS A 30 -11.23 12.81 -3.39
C CYS A 30 -12.75 12.56 -3.55
N ASP A 31 -13.19 12.37 -4.79
CA ASP A 31 -14.57 12.08 -5.20
C ASP A 31 -14.87 10.59 -5.32
N ALA A 32 -13.92 9.72 -4.98
CA ALA A 32 -14.18 8.29 -4.91
C ALA A 32 -15.22 7.99 -3.83
N GLU A 33 -16.25 7.23 -4.20
CA GLU A 33 -17.30 6.77 -3.28
C GLU A 33 -16.72 5.98 -2.09
N HIS A 34 -15.60 5.28 -2.33
CA HIS A 34 -14.89 4.48 -1.33
C HIS A 34 -13.38 4.67 -1.49
N ASN A 35 -12.73 5.26 -0.48
CA ASN A 35 -11.28 5.36 -0.41
C ASN A 35 -10.69 4.09 0.18
N VAL A 36 -9.64 3.57 -0.46
CA VAL A 36 -9.00 2.29 -0.10
C VAL A 36 -7.51 2.46 0.19
N LEU A 37 -7.00 3.69 0.23
CA LEU A 37 -5.59 3.98 0.50
C LEU A 37 -5.17 3.50 1.88
N MET A 38 -6.11 3.53 2.83
CA MET A 38 -5.89 3.10 4.20
C MET A 38 -5.48 1.63 4.29
N MET A 39 -5.89 0.81 3.32
CA MET A 39 -5.40 -0.57 3.23
C MET A 39 -3.89 -0.59 2.99
N ASP A 40 -3.40 0.16 2.01
CA ASP A 40 -1.97 0.24 1.72
C ASP A 40 -1.20 0.79 2.94
N VAL A 41 -1.74 1.83 3.57
CA VAL A 41 -1.16 2.41 4.80
C VAL A 41 -1.06 1.37 5.90
N THR A 42 -2.14 0.65 6.17
CA THR A 42 -2.23 -0.36 7.25
C THR A 42 -1.21 -1.47 7.02
N VAL A 43 -1.16 -2.02 5.81
CA VAL A 43 -0.26 -3.13 5.47
C VAL A 43 1.21 -2.70 5.56
N LEU A 44 1.55 -1.53 5.03
CA LEU A 44 2.94 -1.05 5.05
C LEU A 44 3.39 -0.61 6.45
N GLN A 45 2.49 -0.05 7.26
CA GLN A 45 2.79 0.24 8.68
C GLN A 45 3.10 -1.04 9.44
N ASP A 46 2.27 -2.08 9.25
CA ASP A 46 2.45 -3.34 9.95
C ASP A 46 3.72 -4.09 9.49
N ALA A 47 3.97 -4.10 8.17
CA ALA A 47 5.22 -4.60 7.61
C ALA A 47 6.45 -3.87 8.19
N GLY A 48 6.34 -2.56 8.40
CA GLY A 48 7.34 -1.74 9.06
C GLY A 48 7.57 -2.15 10.52
N ARG A 49 6.50 -2.35 11.31
CA ARG A 49 6.57 -2.82 12.70
C ARG A 49 7.27 -4.17 12.81
N GLN A 50 7.00 -5.08 11.87
CA GLN A 50 7.58 -6.42 11.82
C GLN A 50 8.96 -6.47 11.14
N GLN A 51 9.45 -5.32 10.69
CA GLN A 51 10.76 -5.15 10.05
C GLN A 51 10.93 -6.01 8.79
N PHE A 52 9.90 -6.07 7.94
CA PHE A 52 10.01 -6.72 6.65
C PHE A 52 10.89 -5.92 5.70
N LYS A 53 11.92 -6.58 5.16
CA LYS A 53 12.98 -5.92 4.38
C LYS A 53 12.55 -5.50 2.98
N HIS A 54 11.54 -6.13 2.41
CA HIS A 54 11.17 -5.97 1.00
C HIS A 54 9.87 -5.17 0.81
N PHE A 55 9.32 -4.59 1.88
CA PHE A 55 8.16 -3.70 1.79
C PHE A 55 8.63 -2.26 1.80
N ALA A 56 7.91 -1.39 1.08
CA ALA A 56 8.15 0.04 1.13
C ALA A 56 7.85 0.58 2.53
N LYS A 57 8.74 1.41 3.06
CA LYS A 57 8.51 2.15 4.30
C LYS A 57 7.69 3.40 4.05
N ILE A 58 6.70 3.62 4.92
CA ILE A 58 5.95 4.88 4.97
C ILE A 58 6.80 5.95 5.62
N ILE A 59 6.90 7.09 4.94
CA ILE A 59 7.51 8.32 5.42
C ILE A 59 6.43 9.20 6.07
N GLU A 60 5.28 9.31 5.41
CA GLU A 60 4.15 10.12 5.87
C GLU A 60 2.84 9.58 5.27
N SER A 61 1.72 9.73 5.96
CA SER A 61 0.40 9.38 5.44
C SER A 61 -0.69 10.32 5.94
N GLY A 62 -1.54 10.79 5.03
CA GLY A 62 -2.80 11.45 5.35
C GLY A 62 -3.93 10.45 5.50
N ARG A 63 -4.98 10.82 6.24
CA ARG A 63 -6.04 9.88 6.67
C ARG A 63 -6.71 9.12 5.51
N TYR A 64 -6.82 9.69 4.30
CA TYR A 64 -7.31 8.97 3.10
C TYR A 64 -6.80 9.55 1.76
N ILE A 65 -6.04 10.64 1.78
CA ILE A 65 -5.77 11.44 0.58
C ILE A 65 -4.44 11.07 -0.05
N TYR A 66 -3.44 10.73 0.77
CA TYR A 66 -2.11 10.43 0.29
C TYR A 66 -1.27 9.59 1.24
N MET A 67 -0.25 8.94 0.68
CA MET A 67 0.88 8.42 1.44
C MET A 67 2.19 8.66 0.68
N ILE A 68 3.25 8.97 1.42
CA ILE A 68 4.62 9.06 0.94
C ILE A 68 5.37 7.81 1.39
N VAL A 69 5.96 7.10 0.45
CA VAL A 69 6.76 5.90 0.70
C VAL A 69 8.15 6.02 0.06
N GLU A 70 9.10 5.24 0.56
CA GLU A 70 10.40 5.11 -0.11
C GLU A 70 10.28 4.56 -1.54
N MET A 71 11.22 4.94 -2.40
CA MET A 71 11.32 4.32 -3.72
C MET A 71 11.78 2.87 -3.55
N THR A 72 11.02 1.93 -4.09
CA THR A 72 11.34 0.50 -4.05
C THR A 72 11.09 -0.16 -5.40
N SER A 73 11.88 -1.18 -5.72
CA SER A 73 11.63 -2.10 -6.85
C SER A 73 10.76 -3.30 -6.45
N ALA A 74 10.50 -3.47 -5.16
CA ALA A 74 9.69 -4.56 -4.65
C ALA A 74 8.19 -4.32 -4.91
N GLY A 75 7.49 -5.41 -5.21
CA GLY A 75 6.04 -5.39 -5.41
C GLY A 75 5.29 -5.53 -4.09
N ILE A 76 4.16 -4.82 -3.98
CA ILE A 76 3.16 -5.05 -2.94
C ILE A 76 2.44 -6.40 -3.15
N PRO A 77 1.90 -7.05 -2.09
CA PRO A 77 1.34 -8.40 -2.15
C PRO A 77 0.23 -8.57 -3.19
N TRP A 78 -0.62 -7.55 -3.33
CA TRP A 78 -1.75 -7.55 -4.27
C TRP A 78 -1.36 -7.24 -5.73
N ARG A 79 -0.06 -7.14 -6.06
CA ARG A 79 0.42 -6.99 -7.44
C ARG A 79 -0.03 -8.14 -8.35
N ARG A 80 -0.32 -9.31 -7.79
CA ARG A 80 -0.78 -10.48 -8.54
C ARG A 80 -2.25 -10.39 -8.97
N ILE A 81 -3.04 -9.52 -8.36
CA ILE A 81 -4.46 -9.34 -8.68
C ILE A 81 -4.54 -8.39 -9.89
N GLN A 82 -4.71 -8.97 -11.08
CA GLN A 82 -4.77 -8.19 -12.33
C GLN A 82 -6.14 -7.53 -12.55
N ASN A 83 -7.21 -8.12 -12.01
CA ASN A 83 -8.55 -7.55 -12.10
C ASN A 83 -8.70 -6.41 -11.09
N MET A 84 -8.82 -5.17 -11.57
CA MET A 84 -8.91 -3.98 -10.73
C MET A 84 -10.20 -3.92 -9.91
N SER A 85 -11.31 -4.50 -10.41
CA SER A 85 -12.56 -4.57 -9.66
C SER A 85 -12.44 -5.57 -8.51
N GLU A 86 -11.83 -6.72 -8.76
CA GLU A 86 -11.55 -7.73 -7.73
C GLU A 86 -10.58 -7.19 -6.68
N LEU A 87 -9.52 -6.51 -7.12
CA LEU A 87 -8.59 -5.82 -6.23
C LEU A 87 -9.34 -4.81 -5.36
N GLY A 88 -10.21 -3.98 -5.95
CA GLY A 88 -11.02 -3.00 -5.22
C GLY A 88 -11.89 -3.64 -4.15
N GLU A 89 -12.53 -4.77 -4.45
CA GLU A 89 -13.32 -5.50 -3.47
C GLU A 89 -12.47 -6.06 -2.32
N GLN A 90 -11.34 -6.67 -2.63
CA GLN A 90 -10.40 -7.14 -1.61
C GLN A 90 -9.91 -5.99 -0.73
N LYS A 91 -9.63 -4.82 -1.32
CA LYS A 91 -9.25 -3.63 -0.56
C LYS A 91 -10.36 -3.15 0.37
N ARG A 92 -11.62 -3.16 -0.09
CA ARG A 92 -12.79 -2.80 0.72
C ARG A 92 -12.96 -3.72 1.92
N ARG A 93 -12.77 -5.03 1.73
CA ARG A 93 -12.90 -6.03 2.79
C ARG A 93 -11.80 -5.92 3.84
N VAL A 94 -10.56 -5.64 3.43
CA VAL A 94 -9.47 -5.33 4.37
C VAL A 94 -9.76 -4.04 5.14
N HIS A 95 -10.27 -3.00 4.47
CA HIS A 95 -10.67 -1.75 5.13
C HIS A 95 -11.78 -1.96 6.17
N ALA A 96 -12.72 -2.87 5.90
CA ALA A 96 -13.76 -3.27 6.84
C ALA A 96 -13.26 -4.08 8.05
N LEU A 97 -11.94 -4.34 8.13
CA LEU A 97 -11.29 -5.14 9.17
C LEU A 97 -11.89 -6.55 9.30
N GLU A 98 -12.31 -7.15 8.18
CA GLU A 98 -12.80 -8.53 8.19
C GLU A 98 -11.70 -9.49 8.73
N PRO A 99 -12.02 -10.36 9.70
CA PRO A 99 -11.05 -11.27 10.29
C PRO A 99 -10.37 -12.15 9.23
N GLY A 100 -9.03 -12.23 9.28
CA GLY A 100 -8.23 -13.06 8.38
C GLY A 100 -7.88 -12.42 7.03
N MET A 101 -8.47 -11.28 6.65
CA MET A 101 -8.19 -10.67 5.34
C MET A 101 -6.77 -10.16 5.18
N VAL A 102 -6.18 -9.59 6.23
CA VAL A 102 -4.76 -9.19 6.21
C VAL A 102 -3.88 -10.41 5.95
N ARG A 103 -4.14 -11.56 6.56
CA ARG A 103 -3.38 -12.80 6.33
C ARG A 103 -3.51 -13.26 4.88
N ASP A 104 -4.72 -13.27 4.34
CA ASP A 104 -4.97 -13.75 2.98
C ASP A 104 -4.29 -12.86 1.94
N LEU A 105 -4.08 -11.57 2.25
CA LEU A 105 -3.32 -10.65 1.41
C LEU A 105 -1.86 -11.07 1.20
N PHE A 106 -1.27 -11.73 2.19
CA PHE A 106 0.09 -12.25 2.11
C PHE A 106 0.14 -13.70 1.61
N ASN A 107 -0.99 -14.30 1.20
CA ASN A 107 -0.96 -15.64 0.59
C ASN A 107 -0.11 -15.63 -0.68
N GLY A 108 0.84 -16.57 -0.76
CA GLY A 108 1.78 -16.67 -1.87
C GLY A 108 2.96 -15.69 -1.81
N CYS A 109 3.04 -14.86 -0.76
CA CYS A 109 4.28 -14.20 -0.36
C CYS A 109 5.18 -15.20 0.39
N PRO A 110 6.51 -14.98 0.41
CA PRO A 110 7.44 -15.78 1.20
C PRO A 110 6.97 -16.01 2.65
N PRO A 111 7.10 -17.25 3.20
CA PRO A 111 6.53 -17.63 4.51
C PRO A 111 6.96 -16.76 5.68
N GLU A 112 8.13 -16.13 5.59
CA GLU A 112 8.65 -15.18 6.57
C GLU A 112 7.74 -13.97 6.79
N TYR A 113 6.88 -13.63 5.82
CA TYR A 113 5.89 -12.58 5.97
C TYR A 113 4.65 -13.05 6.72
N GLY A 114 4.17 -14.26 6.48
CA GLY A 114 2.98 -14.79 7.17
C GLY A 114 3.21 -15.05 8.67
N ARG A 115 4.44 -15.44 9.06
CA ARG A 115 4.75 -15.86 10.44
C ARG A 115 4.80 -14.73 11.46
N LYS A 116 5.14 -13.50 11.04
CA LYS A 116 5.23 -12.33 11.93
C LYS A 116 3.92 -11.54 12.04
N LEU A 117 3.00 -11.69 11.07
CA LEU A 117 1.69 -11.01 11.05
C LEU A 117 0.67 -11.63 12.02
N LEU A 118 0.98 -12.82 12.57
CA LEU A 118 0.09 -13.64 13.40
C LEU A 118 0.60 -13.81 14.84
N SER A 119 1.67 -13.12 15.23
CA SER A 119 2.25 -13.09 16.59
C SER A 119 1.97 -11.75 17.25
#